data_AF-A0A016QV67-F1
#
_entry.id   AF-A0A016QV67-F1
#
_cell.length_a   1.000
_cell.length_b   1.000
_cell.length_c   1.000
_cell.angle_alpha   90.00
_cell.angle_beta   90.00
_cell.angle_gamma   90.00
#
_symmetry.space_group_name_H-M   'P 1'
#
loop_
_entity.id
_entity.type
_entity.pdbx_description
1 polymer ?
#
loop_
_entity_poly.entity_id
_entity_poly.type
_entity_poly.pdbx_seq_one_letter_code
_entity_poly.pdbx_strand_id
1 'polypeptide(L)'
;MTKAAASSTTKTHPGTRRRPEQAGNDLLTLRAQLARAEKEARRAPTPPPARPANLHLKPVKAQREADLAGIDTTDHSLARAHARLRDAVYDGKYTLCPHAIGHARAEGFLEHDIIQVLVAGRVRAVYPEDRRWLVCGYFEACGVALPLHAVVEHQRDGHIDVVTAFVPKHPHHIISRARLAVMLRYDDEKIRARTAAPGNRPGNRSKGKWKKGA
;
A
#
# COMPACT_ATOMS: atom_id res chain seq x y z
N MET A 1 -24.37 -41.59 -67.86
CA MET A 1 -25.61 -42.16 -67.30
C MET A 1 -26.51 -41.01 -66.83
N THR A 2 -27.72 -40.92 -67.41
CA THR A 2 -29.01 -40.36 -66.89
C THR A 2 -28.96 -39.10 -65.99
N LYS A 3 -29.36 -37.88 -66.41
CA LYS A 3 -30.69 -37.32 -66.81
C LYS A 3 -31.74 -37.26 -65.68
N ALA A 4 -32.11 -36.05 -65.26
CA ALA A 4 -33.48 -35.51 -65.00
C ALA A 4 -33.35 -34.14 -64.27
N ALA A 5 -33.79 -32.98 -64.78
CA ALA A 5 -35.18 -32.49 -65.01
C ALA A 5 -35.95 -32.27 -63.68
N ALA A 6 -36.75 -31.23 -63.43
CA ALA A 6 -37.02 -29.91 -64.01
C ALA A 6 -37.95 -29.16 -63.00
N SER A 7 -38.12 -27.83 -63.18
CA SER A 7 -39.37 -27.01 -63.06
C SER A 7 -40.57 -27.53 -62.23
N SER A 8 -41.44 -26.77 -61.54
CA SER A 8 -41.70 -25.35 -61.31
C SER A 8 -43.08 -25.25 -60.60
N THR A 9 -43.44 -24.04 -60.17
CA THR A 9 -44.83 -23.52 -60.11
C THR A 9 -45.66 -23.70 -58.82
N THR A 10 -45.74 -22.56 -58.13
CA THR A 10 -46.84 -21.98 -57.34
C THR A 10 -48.26 -22.50 -57.57
N LYS A 11 -49.01 -22.70 -56.47
CA LYS A 11 -50.46 -22.49 -56.43
C LYS A 11 -50.89 -21.90 -55.08
N THR A 12 -51.51 -20.73 -55.15
CA THR A 12 -52.29 -20.09 -54.11
C THR A 12 -53.76 -20.25 -54.49
N HIS A 13 -54.65 -20.67 -53.58
CA HIS A 13 -56.00 -20.09 -53.38
C HIS A 13 -56.83 -20.78 -52.26
N PRO A 14 -57.97 -20.21 -51.79
CA PRO A 14 -58.04 -19.61 -50.45
C PRO A 14 -59.20 -20.11 -49.57
N GLY A 15 -59.20 -19.64 -48.31
CA GLY A 15 -60.43 -19.21 -47.63
C GLY A 15 -61.08 -20.20 -46.67
N THR A 16 -61.12 -19.84 -45.37
CA THR A 16 -62.36 -19.86 -44.56
C THR A 16 -62.19 -19.08 -43.25
N ARG A 17 -63.17 -18.22 -42.95
CA ARG A 17 -63.34 -17.42 -41.72
C ARG A 17 -63.79 -18.29 -40.52
N ARG A 18 -63.27 -17.98 -39.32
CA ARG A 18 -63.86 -18.06 -37.93
C ARG A 18 -62.64 -17.96 -36.97
N ARG A 19 -62.53 -17.18 -35.88
CA ARG A 19 -63.41 -16.42 -34.96
C ARG A 19 -62.44 -15.55 -34.09
N PRO A 20 -62.72 -14.28 -33.72
CA PRO A 20 -61.76 -13.45 -32.96
C PRO A 20 -61.92 -13.55 -31.43
N GLU A 21 -62.26 -14.74 -30.89
CA GLU A 21 -62.51 -14.91 -29.44
C GLU A 21 -61.28 -15.44 -28.68
N GLN A 22 -60.30 -16.04 -29.36
CA GLN A 22 -59.08 -16.55 -28.72
C GLN A 22 -58.07 -15.44 -28.37
N ALA A 23 -58.05 -14.33 -29.12
CA ALA A 23 -57.08 -13.25 -28.93
C ALA A 23 -57.24 -12.51 -27.59
N GLY A 24 -58.46 -12.41 -27.06
CA GLY A 24 -58.72 -11.75 -25.77
C GLY A 24 -58.13 -12.51 -24.58
N ASN A 25 -58.27 -13.84 -24.57
CA ASN A 25 -57.66 -14.69 -23.55
C ASN A 25 -56.13 -14.76 -23.69
N ASP A 26 -55.62 -14.69 -24.93
CA ASP A 26 -54.20 -14.72 -25.24
C ASP A 26 -53.45 -13.48 -24.71
N LEU A 27 -54.08 -12.30 -24.80
CA LEU A 27 -53.51 -11.06 -24.26
C LEU A 27 -53.46 -11.04 -22.72
N LEU A 28 -54.42 -11.67 -22.05
CA LEU A 28 -54.41 -11.82 -20.60
C LEU A 28 -53.31 -12.80 -20.15
N THR A 29 -53.10 -13.89 -20.88
CA THR A 29 -52.02 -14.84 -20.60
C THR A 29 -50.63 -14.21 -20.80
N LEU A 30 -50.45 -13.41 -21.85
CA LEU A 30 -49.19 -12.69 -22.10
C LEU A 30 -48.89 -11.67 -20.99
N ARG A 31 -49.91 -10.94 -20.52
CA ARG A 31 -49.76 -10.01 -19.37
C ARG A 31 -49.39 -10.75 -18.09
N ALA A 32 -50.00 -11.91 -17.82
CA ALA A 32 -49.68 -12.72 -16.66
C ALA A 32 -48.25 -13.27 -16.72
N GLN A 33 -47.77 -13.65 -17.90
CA GLN A 33 -46.39 -14.09 -18.11
C GLN A 33 -45.38 -12.95 -17.92
N LEU A 34 -45.65 -11.76 -18.46
CA LEU A 34 -44.82 -10.58 -18.24
C LEU A 34 -44.73 -10.20 -16.77
N ALA A 35 -45.85 -10.22 -16.05
CA ALA A 35 -45.87 -9.92 -14.62
C ALA A 35 -45.08 -10.95 -13.78
N ARG A 36 -45.12 -12.24 -14.16
CA ARG A 36 -44.31 -13.29 -13.52
C ARG A 36 -42.82 -13.10 -13.81
N ALA A 37 -42.46 -12.84 -15.06
CA ALA A 37 -41.08 -12.57 -15.47
C ALA A 37 -40.51 -11.32 -14.79
N GLU A 38 -41.30 -10.25 -14.66
CA GLU A 38 -40.87 -9.04 -13.94
C GLU A 38 -40.67 -9.31 -12.44
N LYS A 39 -41.55 -10.11 -11.82
CA LYS A 39 -41.42 -10.49 -10.42
C LYS A 39 -40.22 -11.39 -10.16
N GLU A 40 -39.88 -12.26 -11.11
CA GLU A 40 -38.66 -13.08 -11.07
C GLU A 40 -37.40 -12.23 -11.25
N ALA A 41 -37.41 -11.26 -12.16
CA ALA A 41 -36.31 -10.32 -12.34
C ALA A 41 -36.04 -9.46 -11.09
N ARG A 42 -37.10 -9.08 -10.35
CA ARG A 42 -36.95 -8.38 -9.05
C ARG A 42 -36.48 -9.29 -7.91
N ARG A 43 -36.67 -10.61 -8.00
CA ARG A 43 -36.22 -11.59 -7.01
C ARG A 43 -34.81 -12.10 -7.29
N ALA A 44 -34.27 -11.89 -8.49
CA ALA A 44 -32.89 -12.22 -8.79
C ALA A 44 -31.95 -11.38 -7.89
N PRO A 45 -31.05 -12.01 -7.14
CA PRO A 45 -30.09 -11.29 -6.33
C PRO A 45 -29.21 -10.44 -7.24
N THR A 46 -29.19 -9.12 -7.01
CA THR A 46 -28.29 -8.21 -7.71
C THR A 46 -26.87 -8.77 -7.60
N PRO A 47 -26.18 -9.06 -8.72
CA PRO A 47 -24.79 -9.49 -8.65
C PRO A 47 -24.01 -8.40 -7.91
N PRO A 48 -23.10 -8.77 -6.98
CA PRO A 48 -22.32 -7.78 -6.26
C PRO A 48 -21.63 -6.87 -7.28
N PRO A 49 -21.60 -5.55 -7.04
CA PRO A 49 -20.99 -4.62 -7.99
C PRO A 49 -19.57 -5.10 -8.29
N ALA A 50 -19.29 -5.37 -9.56
CA ALA A 50 -17.96 -5.77 -9.99
C ALA A 50 -16.98 -4.69 -9.51
N ARG A 51 -16.01 -5.09 -8.68
CA ARG A 51 -15.00 -4.14 -8.16
C ARG A 51 -14.39 -3.42 -9.37
N PRO A 52 -14.32 -2.08 -9.36
CA PRO A 52 -13.78 -1.33 -10.48
C PRO A 52 -12.35 -1.81 -10.77
N ALA A 53 -12.05 -2.08 -12.05
CA ALA A 53 -10.76 -2.60 -12.50
C ALA A 53 -9.55 -1.72 -12.07
N ASN A 54 -9.80 -0.46 -11.71
CA ASN A 54 -8.82 0.47 -11.14
C ASN A 54 -8.31 0.07 -9.73
N LEU A 55 -8.95 -0.90 -9.07
CA LEU A 55 -8.49 -1.49 -7.79
C LEU A 55 -7.61 -2.72 -7.99
N HIS A 56 -7.35 -3.15 -9.23
CA HIS A 56 -6.34 -4.18 -9.48
C HIS A 56 -4.98 -3.60 -9.10
N LEU A 57 -4.45 -4.07 -7.97
CA LEU A 57 -3.11 -3.76 -7.51
C LEU A 57 -2.16 -4.01 -8.68
N LYS A 58 -1.46 -2.96 -9.12
CA LYS A 58 -0.44 -3.09 -10.17
C LYS A 58 0.54 -4.18 -9.73
N PRO A 59 0.92 -5.11 -10.62
CA PRO A 59 1.86 -6.16 -10.28
C PRO A 59 3.13 -5.50 -9.73
N VAL A 60 3.56 -6.02 -8.58
CA VAL A 60 4.77 -5.54 -7.91
C VAL A 60 5.94 -5.85 -8.83
N LYS A 61 6.86 -4.90 -9.03
CA LYS A 61 8.06 -5.15 -9.83
C LYS A 61 8.86 -6.29 -9.20
N ALA A 62 9.45 -7.20 -9.99
CA ALA A 62 10.22 -8.33 -9.47
C ALA A 62 11.30 -7.95 -8.44
N GLN A 63 11.98 -6.81 -8.64
CA GLN A 63 12.93 -6.27 -7.66
C GLN A 63 12.29 -5.98 -6.30
N ARG A 64 11.05 -5.47 -6.32
CA ARG A 64 10.29 -5.13 -5.12
C ARG A 64 9.77 -6.37 -4.41
N GLU A 65 9.49 -7.46 -5.13
CA GLU A 65 9.16 -8.75 -4.53
C GLU A 65 10.37 -9.33 -3.77
N ALA A 66 11.57 -9.27 -4.37
CA ALA A 66 12.81 -9.67 -3.71
C ALA A 66 13.11 -8.83 -2.45
N ASP A 67 12.87 -7.52 -2.51
CA ASP A 67 13.01 -6.60 -1.37
C ASP A 67 12.06 -6.90 -0.19
N LEU A 68 10.88 -7.45 -0.49
CA LEU A 68 9.85 -7.81 0.49
C LEU A 68 9.98 -9.25 0.99
N ALA A 69 10.86 -10.05 0.39
CA ALA A 69 11.09 -11.43 0.82
C ALA A 69 11.58 -11.46 2.28
N GLY A 70 10.92 -12.29 3.10
CA GLY A 70 11.22 -12.42 4.53
C GLY A 70 10.61 -11.32 5.43
N ILE A 71 9.82 -10.40 4.87
CA ILE A 71 9.08 -9.40 5.64
C ILE A 71 7.64 -9.90 5.88
N ASP A 72 7.24 -10.00 7.14
CA ASP A 72 5.86 -10.34 7.49
C ASP A 72 5.01 -9.07 7.51
N THR A 73 3.95 -9.10 6.71
CA THR A 73 2.97 -8.02 6.52
C THR A 73 1.54 -8.48 6.79
N THR A 74 1.36 -9.65 7.42
CA THR A 74 0.04 -10.20 7.73
C THR A 74 -0.63 -9.39 8.84
N ASP A 75 -1.93 -9.11 8.72
CA ASP A 75 -2.63 -8.25 9.68
C ASP A 75 -2.54 -8.75 11.13
N HIS A 76 -2.53 -10.06 11.33
CA HIS A 76 -2.40 -10.68 12.66
C HIS A 76 -1.02 -10.44 13.29
N SER A 77 0.06 -10.54 12.51
CA SER A 77 1.42 -10.31 13.02
C SER A 77 1.62 -8.84 13.36
N LEU A 78 1.12 -7.94 12.50
CA LEU A 78 1.16 -6.50 12.70
C LEU A 78 0.37 -6.07 13.94
N ALA A 79 -0.85 -6.56 14.12
CA ALA A 79 -1.68 -6.23 15.28
C ALA A 79 -1.06 -6.73 16.60
N ARG A 80 -0.53 -7.96 16.60
CA ARG A 80 0.14 -8.53 17.78
C ARG A 80 1.42 -7.78 18.14
N ALA A 81 2.23 -7.42 17.14
CA ALA A 81 3.43 -6.61 17.35
C ALA A 81 3.08 -5.24 17.92
N HIS A 82 2.03 -4.59 17.41
CA HIS A 82 1.59 -3.29 17.89
C HIS A 82 1.07 -3.33 19.33
N ALA A 83 0.31 -4.36 19.71
CA ALA A 83 -0.12 -4.53 21.10
C ALA A 83 1.08 -4.64 22.07
N ARG A 84 2.05 -5.49 21.73
CA ARG A 84 3.29 -5.65 22.52
C ARG A 84 4.11 -4.37 22.62
N LEU A 85 4.19 -3.63 21.51
CA LEU A 85 4.87 -2.34 21.47
C LEU A 85 4.21 -1.36 22.45
N ARG A 86 2.89 -1.25 22.41
CA ARG A 86 2.16 -0.34 23.30
C ARG A 86 2.35 -0.70 24.76
N ASP A 87 2.24 -1.97 25.11
CA ASP A 87 2.43 -2.44 26.48
C ASP A 87 3.83 -2.06 27.01
N ALA A 88 4.88 -2.31 26.21
CA ALA A 88 6.25 -1.95 26.58
C ALA A 88 6.46 -0.44 26.72
N VAL A 89 5.86 0.37 25.85
CA VAL A 89 5.96 1.84 25.93
C VAL A 89 5.24 2.38 27.17
N TYR A 90 4.04 1.87 27.49
CA TYR A 90 3.32 2.28 28.70
C TYR A 90 4.04 1.85 29.98
N ASP A 91 4.70 0.69 29.97
CA ASP A 91 5.54 0.22 31.07
C ASP A 91 6.89 0.98 31.19
N GLY A 92 7.21 1.87 30.24
CA GLY A 92 8.49 2.57 30.19
C GLY A 92 9.68 1.67 29.81
N LYS A 93 9.43 0.48 29.26
CA LYS A 93 10.45 -0.50 28.85
C LYS A 93 10.95 -0.23 27.43
N TYR A 94 11.47 0.97 27.22
CA TYR A 94 12.09 1.32 25.95
C TYR A 94 13.38 2.12 26.13
N THR A 95 14.28 1.99 25.15
CA THR A 95 15.51 2.80 25.07
C THR A 95 15.61 3.41 23.68
N LEU A 96 15.98 4.69 23.59
CA LEU A 96 16.34 5.32 22.32
C LEU A 96 17.83 5.12 22.05
N CYS A 97 18.15 4.44 20.95
CA CYS A 97 19.54 4.28 20.55
C CYS A 97 20.14 5.63 20.12
N PRO A 98 21.45 5.85 20.33
CA PRO A 98 22.14 7.07 19.89
C PRO A 98 21.92 7.41 18.41
N HIS A 99 21.79 6.38 17.57
CA HIS A 99 21.49 6.52 16.15
C HIS A 99 20.11 7.15 15.90
N ALA A 100 19.06 6.72 16.61
CA ALA A 100 17.73 7.34 16.53
C ALA A 100 17.77 8.82 16.96
N ILE A 101 18.56 9.15 17.99
CA ILE A 101 18.74 10.54 18.46
C ILE A 101 19.45 11.39 17.40
N GLY A 102 20.43 10.81 16.70
CA GLY A 102 21.13 11.46 15.58
C GLY A 102 20.18 11.86 14.46
N HIS A 103 19.31 10.93 14.03
CA HIS A 103 18.28 11.22 13.04
C HIS A 103 17.24 12.22 13.52
N ALA A 104 16.77 12.11 14.77
CA ALA A 104 15.83 13.05 15.36
C ALA A 104 16.33 14.49 15.26
N ARG A 105 17.62 14.71 15.57
CA ARG A 105 18.28 16.02 15.43
C ARG A 105 18.45 16.47 13.99
N ALA A 106 18.82 15.56 13.08
CA ALA A 106 19.06 15.89 11.68
C ALA A 106 17.77 16.20 10.91
N GLU A 107 16.68 15.54 11.27
CA GLU A 107 15.40 15.59 10.56
C GLU A 107 14.34 16.45 11.25
N GLY A 108 14.60 16.88 12.50
CA GLY A 108 13.82 17.90 13.19
C GLY A 108 12.62 17.38 13.97
N PHE A 109 12.68 16.15 14.48
CA PHE A 109 11.68 15.59 15.39
C PHE A 109 12.29 15.29 16.76
N LEU A 110 11.46 15.17 17.78
CA LEU A 110 11.86 14.93 19.16
C LEU A 110 11.57 13.50 19.60
N GLU A 111 12.12 13.12 20.75
CA GLU A 111 11.79 11.85 21.42
C GLU A 111 10.28 11.71 21.66
N HIS A 112 9.61 12.78 22.07
CA HIS A 112 8.17 12.78 22.29
C HIS A 112 7.40 12.36 21.03
N ASP A 113 7.80 12.86 19.86
CA ASP A 113 7.18 12.55 18.57
C ASP A 113 7.35 11.07 18.22
N ILE A 114 8.54 10.52 18.49
CA ILE A 114 8.81 9.09 18.31
C ILE A 114 7.86 8.27 19.20
N ILE A 115 7.78 8.59 20.50
CA ILE A 115 6.92 7.86 21.45
C ILE A 115 5.46 7.96 21.02
N GLN A 116 4.99 9.14 20.61
CA GLN A 116 3.64 9.33 20.10
C GLN A 116 3.37 8.41 18.90
N VAL A 117 4.31 8.30 17.97
CA VAL A 117 4.20 7.39 16.82
C VAL A 117 4.24 5.92 17.23
N LEU A 118 5.00 5.54 18.26
CA LEU A 118 4.99 4.17 18.77
C LEU A 118 3.64 3.78 19.38
N VAL A 119 2.93 4.73 20.02
CA VAL A 119 1.65 4.47 20.70
C VAL A 119 0.44 4.59 19.76
N ALA A 120 0.41 5.65 18.94
CA ALA A 120 -0.73 6.00 18.09
C ALA A 120 -0.58 5.55 16.63
N GLY A 121 0.64 5.18 16.22
CA GLY A 121 0.94 4.72 14.88
C GLY A 121 0.43 3.32 14.59
N ARG A 122 1.00 2.71 13.55
CA ARG A 122 0.71 1.34 13.14
C ARG A 122 1.99 0.63 12.77
N VAL A 123 2.12 -0.62 13.19
CA VAL A 123 3.18 -1.50 12.67
C VAL A 123 2.82 -1.85 11.23
N ARG A 124 3.76 -1.60 10.31
CA ARG A 124 3.57 -1.81 8.86
C ARG A 124 4.34 -3.01 8.32
N ALA A 125 5.41 -3.39 8.99
CA ALA A 125 6.23 -4.54 8.64
C ALA A 125 6.90 -5.11 9.89
N VAL A 126 6.99 -6.44 9.93
CA VAL A 126 7.80 -7.18 10.89
C VAL A 126 8.95 -7.81 10.11
N TYR A 127 10.17 -7.64 10.61
CA TYR A 127 11.39 -8.29 10.12
C TYR A 127 11.78 -9.38 11.13
N PRO A 128 11.33 -10.63 10.96
CA PRO A 128 11.48 -11.66 11.98
C PRO A 128 12.94 -12.01 12.25
N GLU A 129 13.78 -12.01 11.21
CA GLU A 129 15.20 -12.36 11.31
C GLU A 129 15.99 -11.40 12.20
N ASP A 130 15.70 -10.10 12.09
CA ASP A 130 16.40 -9.06 12.85
C ASP A 130 15.63 -8.65 14.11
N ARG A 131 14.49 -9.30 14.40
CA ARG A 131 13.57 -8.95 15.50
C ARG A 131 13.10 -7.50 15.48
N ARG A 132 13.00 -6.91 14.28
CA ARG A 132 12.65 -5.50 14.10
C ARG A 132 11.22 -5.32 13.63
N TRP A 133 10.61 -4.22 14.04
CA TRP A 133 9.31 -3.78 13.54
C TRP A 133 9.44 -2.37 12.96
N LEU A 134 8.82 -2.17 11.80
CA LEU A 134 8.64 -0.83 11.23
C LEU A 134 7.31 -0.28 11.69
N VAL A 135 7.36 0.80 12.46
CA VAL A 135 6.20 1.55 12.93
C VAL A 135 6.07 2.80 12.08
N CYS A 136 4.87 3.05 11.59
CA CYS A 136 4.55 4.21 10.76
C CYS A 136 3.50 5.05 11.48
N GLY A 137 3.73 6.36 11.53
CA GLY A 137 2.77 7.31 12.08
C GLY A 137 3.01 8.70 11.53
N TYR A 138 2.47 9.68 12.23
CA TYR A 138 2.63 11.08 11.92
C TYR A 138 2.96 11.84 13.20
N PHE A 139 3.76 12.88 13.06
CA PHE A 139 4.02 13.86 14.10
C PHE A 139 3.72 15.25 13.56
N GLU A 140 3.48 16.20 14.45
CA GLU A 140 3.18 17.57 14.07
C GLU A 140 4.40 18.46 14.26
N ALA A 141 4.84 19.13 13.19
CA ALA A 141 5.88 20.14 13.25
C ALA A 141 5.35 21.43 12.64
N CYS A 142 5.39 22.53 13.40
CA CYS A 142 4.96 23.86 12.96
C CYS A 142 3.55 23.88 12.34
N GLY A 143 2.59 23.11 12.88
CA GLY A 143 1.22 23.03 12.37
C GLY A 143 1.03 22.13 11.13
N VAL A 144 2.07 21.37 10.74
CA VAL A 144 2.03 20.44 9.60
C VAL A 144 2.27 19.02 10.10
N ALA A 145 1.36 18.11 9.73
CA ALA A 145 1.52 16.68 10.00
C ALA A 145 2.53 16.06 9.01
N LEU A 146 3.66 15.60 9.53
CA LEU A 146 4.72 14.95 8.77
C LEU A 146 4.74 13.44 9.07
N PRO A 147 5.01 12.60 8.05
CA PRO A 147 5.12 11.16 8.25
C PRO A 147 6.40 10.84 9.03
N LEU A 148 6.33 9.92 9.98
CA LEU A 148 7.48 9.43 10.73
C LEU A 148 7.47 7.91 10.76
N HIS A 149 8.60 7.34 10.37
CA HIS A 149 8.87 5.91 10.47
C HIS A 149 9.86 5.67 11.59
N ALA A 150 9.47 4.86 12.57
CA ALA A 150 10.35 4.40 13.64
C ALA A 150 10.61 2.91 13.47
N VAL A 151 11.86 2.50 13.63
CA VAL A 151 12.27 1.10 13.60
C VAL A 151 12.63 0.71 15.01
N VAL A 152 11.93 -0.29 15.52
CA VAL A 152 12.13 -0.81 16.87
C VAL A 152 12.64 -2.23 16.80
N GLU A 153 13.54 -2.59 17.69
CA GLU A 153 14.03 -3.94 17.90
C GLU A 153 13.47 -4.45 19.22
N HIS A 154 12.79 -5.60 19.20
CA HIS A 154 12.23 -6.18 20.41
C HIS A 154 13.19 -7.20 21.02
N GLN A 155 13.45 -7.03 22.31
CA GLN A 155 14.26 -7.94 23.10
C GLN A 155 13.41 -9.06 23.71
N ARG A 156 14.07 -10.12 24.19
CA ARG A 156 13.38 -11.32 24.73
C ARG A 156 12.72 -11.08 26.09
N ASP A 157 13.23 -10.12 26.83
CA ASP A 157 12.75 -9.65 28.14
C ASP A 157 11.55 -8.70 28.04
N GLY A 158 11.12 -8.36 26.82
CA GLY A 158 10.04 -7.41 26.58
C GLY A 158 10.49 -5.95 26.54
N HIS A 159 11.81 -5.70 26.61
CA HIS A 159 12.38 -4.38 26.37
C HIS A 159 12.40 -4.05 24.87
N ILE A 160 12.27 -2.76 24.53
CA ILE A 160 12.23 -2.31 23.14
C ILE A 160 13.29 -1.24 22.90
N ASP A 161 14.17 -1.50 21.92
CA ASP A 161 15.18 -0.54 21.50
C ASP A 161 14.71 0.18 20.24
N VAL A 162 14.55 1.50 20.31
CA VAL A 162 14.30 2.34 19.13
C VAL A 162 15.63 2.54 18.41
N VAL A 163 15.86 1.71 17.39
CA VAL A 163 17.15 1.65 16.69
C VAL A 163 17.35 2.89 15.81
N THR A 164 16.32 3.28 15.07
CA THR A 164 16.35 4.46 14.20
C THR A 164 14.94 5.01 13.99
N ALA A 165 14.84 6.28 13.63
CA ALA A 165 13.61 6.92 13.18
C ALA A 165 13.93 7.88 12.05
N PHE A 166 13.04 8.07 11.09
CA PHE A 166 13.25 8.95 9.95
C PHE A 166 11.92 9.34 9.27
N VAL A 167 11.94 10.45 8.55
CA VAL A 167 10.85 11.00 7.73
C VAL A 167 10.95 10.39 6.33
N PRO A 168 10.06 9.47 5.96
CA PRO A 168 10.12 8.80 4.66
C PRO A 168 9.69 9.74 3.52
N LYS A 169 10.38 9.65 2.38
CA LYS A 169 9.90 10.26 1.12
C LYS A 169 8.55 9.67 0.64
N HIS A 170 8.32 8.40 0.95
CA HIS A 170 7.11 7.66 0.58
C HIS A 170 6.52 6.97 1.82
N PRO A 171 5.50 7.56 2.47
CA PRO A 171 4.98 7.10 3.77
C PRO A 171 4.38 5.69 3.75
N HIS A 172 3.91 5.23 2.58
CA HIS A 172 3.27 3.92 2.47
C HIS A 172 4.25 2.79 2.09
N HIS A 173 5.52 3.12 1.85
CA HIS A 173 6.51 2.16 1.39
C HIS A 173 7.18 1.46 2.58
N ILE A 174 7.11 0.12 2.57
CA ILE A 174 7.93 -0.74 3.42
C ILE A 174 9.38 -0.69 2.93
N ILE A 175 10.32 -0.51 3.85
CA ILE A 175 11.75 -0.51 3.55
C ILE A 175 12.24 -1.95 3.46
N SER A 176 13.11 -2.25 2.49
CA SER A 176 13.72 -3.58 2.40
C SER A 176 14.73 -3.80 3.52
N ARG A 177 14.90 -5.04 3.94
CA ARG A 177 15.85 -5.40 4.99
C ARG A 177 17.27 -4.92 4.71
N ALA A 178 17.74 -5.11 3.48
CA ALA A 178 19.07 -4.66 3.06
C ALA A 178 19.23 -3.14 3.19
N ARG A 179 18.21 -2.37 2.80
CA ARG A 179 18.22 -0.92 2.93
C ARG A 179 18.20 -0.48 4.40
N LEU A 180 17.43 -1.14 5.24
CA LEU A 180 17.41 -0.89 6.68
C LEU A 180 18.79 -1.15 7.29
N ALA A 181 19.42 -2.27 6.95
CA ALA A 181 20.77 -2.59 7.41
C ALA A 181 21.80 -1.54 6.98
N VAL A 182 21.70 -1.01 5.76
CA VAL A 182 22.58 0.07 5.29
C VAL A 182 22.37 1.35 6.09
N MET A 183 21.12 1.75 6.34
CA MET A 183 20.82 2.96 7.15
C MET A 183 21.43 2.85 8.55
N LEU A 184 21.31 1.69 9.18
CA LEU A 184 21.85 1.45 10.52
C LEU A 184 23.39 1.38 10.54
N ARG A 185 24.01 0.77 9.53
CA ARG A 185 25.48 0.65 9.43
C ARG A 185 26.19 1.97 9.14
N TYR A 186 25.54 2.89 8.42
CA TYR A 186 26.18 4.13 7.96
C TYR A 186 26.56 5.10 9.09
N ASP A 187 25.98 4.92 10.28
CA ASP A 187 26.24 5.78 11.44
C ASP A 187 27.22 5.17 12.47
N ASP A 188 27.49 3.86 12.41
CA ASP A 188 28.57 3.24 13.19
C ASP A 188 29.96 3.58 12.63
N GLU A 189 30.04 3.94 11.34
CA GLU A 189 31.25 4.53 10.78
C GLU A 189 31.43 5.93 11.37
N LYS A 190 32.42 6.08 12.28
CA LYS A 190 32.97 7.39 12.66
C LYS A 190 33.17 8.20 11.38
N ILE A 191 32.31 9.19 11.16
CA ILE A 191 32.37 10.08 9.99
C ILE A 191 33.80 10.59 9.92
N ARG A 192 34.60 10.09 8.97
CA ARG A 192 35.90 10.65 8.67
C ARG A 192 35.64 11.97 7.96
N ALA A 193 35.37 13.00 8.76
CA ALA A 193 35.27 14.36 8.28
C ALA A 193 36.59 14.66 7.57
N ARG A 194 36.58 14.66 6.24
CA ARG A 194 37.67 15.23 5.47
C ARG A 194 37.51 16.73 5.62
N THR A 195 38.23 17.32 6.57
CA THR A 195 38.45 18.75 6.59
C THR A 195 39.19 19.09 5.31
N ALA A 196 38.48 19.67 4.33
CA ALA A 196 39.12 20.19 3.14
C ALA A 196 40.07 21.30 3.61
N ALA A 197 41.38 21.08 3.47
CA ALA A 197 42.36 22.11 3.79
C ALA A 197 42.04 23.34 2.92
N PRO A 198 41.72 24.51 3.51
CA PRO A 198 41.60 25.73 2.75
C PRO A 198 43.02 26.15 2.34
N GLY A 199 43.48 25.64 1.21
CA GLY A 199 44.85 25.85 0.77
C GLY A 199 45.03 25.38 -0.66
N ASN A 200 45.36 26.33 -1.54
CA ASN A 200 45.71 26.04 -2.91
C ASN A 200 47.01 25.21 -2.91
N ARG A 201 47.01 23.99 -3.46
CA ARG A 201 48.27 23.26 -3.68
C ARG A 201 49.19 24.12 -4.55
N PRO A 202 50.47 24.29 -4.20
CA PRO A 202 51.41 25.04 -5.03
C PRO A 202 51.49 24.36 -6.41
N GLY A 203 51.02 25.05 -7.45
CA GLY A 203 50.94 24.55 -8.82
C GLY A 203 49.55 24.61 -9.48
N ASN A 204 48.45 24.68 -8.71
CA ASN A 204 47.12 24.85 -9.31
C ASN A 204 46.73 26.34 -9.35
N ARG A 205 46.43 26.85 -10.55
CA ARG A 205 45.91 28.21 -10.76
C ARG A 205 44.64 28.40 -9.91
N SER A 206 44.63 29.51 -9.16
CA SER A 206 43.58 29.92 -8.24
C SER A 206 42.18 29.78 -8.86
N LYS A 207 41.32 28.96 -8.27
CA LYS A 207 39.87 29.15 -8.46
C LYS A 207 39.47 30.41 -7.70
N GLY A 208 38.87 31.33 -8.45
CA GLY A 208 38.68 32.73 -8.11
C GLY A 208 38.13 32.98 -6.71
N LYS A 209 38.55 34.12 -6.14
CA LYS A 209 38.00 34.70 -4.93
C LYS A 209 36.48 34.77 -5.06
N TRP A 210 35.76 34.02 -4.23
CA TRP A 210 34.34 34.30 -3.99
C TRP A 210 34.26 35.69 -3.37
N LYS A 211 33.75 36.66 -4.13
CA LYS A 211 33.44 37.98 -3.56
C LYS A 211 32.33 37.76 -2.52
N LYS A 212 32.60 38.10 -1.26
CA LYS A 212 31.53 38.30 -0.28
C LYS A 212 30.65 39.44 -0.83
N GLY A 213 29.40 39.11 -1.14
CA GLY A 213 28.39 40.13 -1.41
C GLY A 213 28.19 40.98 -0.16
N ALA A 214 28.12 42.29 -0.38
CA ALA A 214 27.74 43.30 0.61
C ALA A 214 26.27 43.16 0.99
#